data_AF-G5GFH7-F1
#
_entry.id   AF-G5GFH7-F1
#
_cell.length_a   1.000
_cell.length_b   1.000
_cell.length_c   1.000
_cell.angle_alpha   90.00
_cell.angle_beta   90.00
_cell.angle_gamma   90.00
#
_symmetry.space_group_name_H-M   'P 1'
#
loop_
_entity.id
_entity.type
_entity.pdbx_description
1 polymer ?
#
loop_
_entity_poly.entity_id
_entity_poly.type
_entity_poly.pdbx_seq_one_letter_code
_entity_poly.pdbx_strand_id
1 'polypeptide(L)'
;MTKNKFVRLCLVSSVMALSFSSLAQAGEWKENNGNWQYVNTDGTPIQNKWAKSGDKWFYLGDDGNMVKDALIEDSGDLYYADSEGAMLTEAWREVQDPDGVNESFWYYFTKTGKAYKGKGEKLSTKEIEGKKYLFDDTGKMVRGYVNADGQKIDADSTSPYVDTVYFFGDDGAMYVDKWHRYELVADDNLFSRLAGREYQYYSEMWMYFDNTGKKVKASSDTSAKVKEINGKRYAFDENGIMMPQFSVDNAEQFLSTSSNARNKTKLRYGSEDSDGHLTGDYWTFRVPSVNMDQSEFEEQEYSWFRTKFNGTLYKNKIQDVYGKKYAFDEIGRMQTGFVIMNEDGTFSKQFDVDAFNSEDFKTNAGIPEVLPVITRGNLYLFSSDELNDGSMISGKEISVALNDGVAVFGFKKNGIAYGNKNKLQKVGGKYYINGLRLNADAELGYGIIYKSANDAVVVDKNGSEVKGNRKVLRDGEGYWIVIQNNKFVARVNDADRPRWKDGKFWHYDDDKEKPQNQRYIAAISFSQDGDSNLDDDFIVYKN
;
A
#
# COMPACT_ATOMS: atom_id res chain seq x y z
N MET A 1 38.37 -9.56 -37.29
CA MET A 1 38.59 -8.50 -38.30
C MET A 1 38.73 -7.18 -37.57
N THR A 2 39.98 -6.83 -37.27
CA THR A 2 40.42 -5.56 -36.70
C THR A 2 40.46 -4.49 -37.79
N LYS A 3 40.08 -3.25 -37.48
CA LYS A 3 40.67 -2.06 -38.09
C LYS A 3 40.58 -0.87 -37.13
N ASN A 4 41.77 -0.50 -36.64
CA ASN A 4 42.07 0.70 -35.87
C ASN A 4 42.14 1.94 -36.77
N LYS A 5 41.77 3.08 -36.17
CA LYS A 5 42.36 4.44 -36.21
C LYS A 5 42.94 4.97 -37.53
N PHE A 6 42.60 6.21 -37.89
CA PHE A 6 43.61 7.27 -38.10
C PHE A 6 42.98 8.68 -38.04
N VAL A 7 43.51 9.49 -37.14
CA VAL A 7 43.44 10.96 -37.11
C VAL A 7 44.14 11.48 -38.37
N ARG A 8 43.55 12.46 -39.06
CA ARG A 8 44.24 13.24 -40.11
C ARG A 8 44.37 14.69 -39.69
N LEU A 9 45.57 15.00 -39.21
CA LEU A 9 46.15 16.32 -39.17
C LEU A 9 46.49 16.71 -40.63
N CYS A 10 45.86 17.76 -41.17
CA CYS A 10 46.24 18.35 -42.46
C CYS A 10 46.84 19.73 -42.21
N LEU A 11 48.17 19.80 -42.13
CA LEU A 11 48.93 21.02 -42.36
C LEU A 11 48.93 21.28 -43.87
N VAL A 12 48.21 22.31 -44.31
CA VAL A 12 48.37 22.87 -45.65
C VAL A 12 48.68 24.35 -45.50
N SER A 13 49.95 24.68 -45.64
CA SER A 13 50.46 26.02 -45.90
C SER A 13 50.07 26.41 -47.33
N SER A 14 49.05 27.25 -47.47
CA SER A 14 48.64 27.81 -48.77
C SER A 14 49.07 29.27 -48.89
N VAL A 15 50.09 29.51 -49.71
CA VAL A 15 50.45 30.81 -50.27
C VAL A 15 49.27 31.33 -51.11
N MET A 16 48.73 32.50 -50.77
CA MET A 16 47.61 33.13 -51.46
C MET A 16 48.15 34.08 -52.54
N ALA A 17 47.95 33.71 -53.81
CA ALA A 17 48.26 34.55 -54.97
C ALA A 17 46.96 35.10 -55.59
N LEU A 18 46.99 36.40 -55.91
CA LEU A 18 45.89 37.28 -56.30
C LEU A 18 45.33 37.03 -57.71
N SER A 19 44.03 37.34 -57.88
CA SER A 19 43.49 37.81 -59.17
C SER A 19 42.29 38.76 -58.96
N PHE A 20 42.43 40.00 -59.47
CA PHE A 20 41.44 41.09 -59.51
C PHE A 20 40.25 40.76 -60.45
N SER A 21 39.00 41.22 -60.29
CA SER A 21 38.57 42.63 -60.17
C SER A 21 37.05 42.77 -59.89
N SER A 22 36.65 43.70 -59.02
CA SER A 22 35.68 44.80 -59.25
C SER A 22 35.28 45.44 -57.90
N LEU A 23 34.96 46.73 -57.91
CA LEU A 23 34.87 47.65 -56.77
C LEU A 23 33.89 47.22 -55.66
N ALA A 24 34.39 46.44 -54.71
CA ALA A 24 34.09 46.59 -53.29
C ALA A 24 35.38 47.13 -52.65
N GLN A 25 35.26 47.96 -51.61
CA GLN A 25 36.39 48.39 -50.78
C GLN A 25 36.97 47.14 -50.09
N ALA A 26 37.82 46.40 -50.79
CA ALA A 26 38.38 45.13 -50.34
C ALA A 26 39.56 45.44 -49.42
N GLY A 27 39.36 45.24 -48.13
CA GLY A 27 40.47 45.24 -47.18
C GLY A 27 41.41 44.06 -47.40
N GLU A 28 42.59 44.12 -46.80
CA GLU A 28 43.59 43.06 -46.84
C GLU A 28 43.93 42.55 -45.44
N TRP A 29 44.30 41.26 -45.34
CA TRP A 29 44.78 40.67 -44.09
C TRP A 29 46.25 40.98 -43.89
N LYS A 30 46.60 41.51 -42.71
CA LYS A 30 47.98 41.83 -42.33
C LYS A 30 48.32 41.19 -40.99
N GLU A 31 49.43 40.49 -40.95
CA GLU A 31 49.98 39.92 -39.71
C GLU A 31 50.97 40.91 -39.09
N ASN A 32 50.76 41.24 -37.81
CA ASN A 32 51.63 42.09 -37.02
C ASN A 32 51.90 41.41 -35.66
N ASN A 33 53.15 41.02 -35.40
CA ASN A 33 53.59 40.40 -34.14
C ASN A 33 52.74 39.19 -33.68
N GLY A 34 52.28 38.36 -34.63
CA GLY A 34 51.46 37.17 -34.36
C GLY A 34 49.94 37.44 -34.26
N ASN A 35 49.52 38.70 -34.34
CA ASN A 35 48.12 39.10 -34.41
C ASN A 35 47.73 39.42 -35.86
N TRP A 36 46.54 39.00 -36.26
CA TRP A 36 45.99 39.28 -37.59
C TRP A 36 45.10 40.51 -37.54
N GLN A 37 45.23 41.41 -38.50
CA GLN A 37 44.40 42.60 -38.67
C GLN A 37 43.79 42.59 -40.07
N TYR A 38 42.60 43.15 -40.23
CA TYR A 38 42.00 43.39 -41.54
C TYR A 38 42.01 44.89 -41.80
N VAL A 39 42.81 45.35 -42.76
CA VAL A 39 43.04 46.78 -43.00
C VAL A 39 42.32 47.25 -44.26
N ASN A 40 41.84 48.49 -44.26
CA ASN A 40 41.34 49.14 -45.47
C ASN A 40 42.48 49.37 -46.48
N THR A 41 42.14 49.76 -47.70
CA THR A 41 43.12 50.11 -48.76
C THR A 41 44.10 51.22 -48.41
N ASP A 42 43.80 52.04 -47.39
CA ASP A 42 44.71 53.08 -46.87
C ASP A 42 45.61 52.57 -45.74
N GLY A 43 45.56 51.28 -45.41
CA GLY A 43 46.34 50.64 -44.35
C GLY A 43 45.75 50.80 -42.94
N THR A 44 44.59 51.44 -42.78
CA THR A 44 43.93 51.59 -41.47
C THR A 44 43.23 50.30 -41.04
N PRO A 45 43.46 49.79 -39.81
CA PRO A 45 42.79 48.58 -39.33
C PRO A 45 41.29 48.81 -39.13
N ILE A 46 40.50 47.85 -39.57
CA ILE A 46 39.07 47.77 -39.24
C ILE A 46 38.93 47.33 -37.79
N GLN A 47 38.00 47.96 -37.07
CA GLN A 47 37.74 47.75 -35.65
C GLN A 47 36.25 47.54 -35.41
N ASN A 48 35.91 46.77 -34.37
CA ASN A 48 34.55 46.45 -33.92
C ASN A 48 33.62 45.99 -35.05
N LYS A 49 34.12 45.17 -35.97
CA LYS A 49 33.38 44.73 -37.16
C LYS A 49 33.77 43.33 -37.61
N TRP A 50 32.80 42.67 -38.24
CA TRP A 50 33.00 41.41 -38.93
C TRP A 50 33.61 41.63 -40.33
N ALA A 51 34.68 40.88 -40.63
CA ALA A 51 35.25 40.74 -41.97
C ALA A 51 35.01 39.33 -42.50
N LYS A 52 34.55 39.24 -43.75
CA LYS A 52 34.37 37.95 -44.43
C LYS A 52 35.63 37.60 -45.23
N SER A 53 36.15 36.40 -45.04
CA SER A 53 37.28 35.88 -45.82
C SER A 53 36.96 34.45 -46.27
N GLY A 54 36.83 34.26 -47.59
CA GLY A 54 36.25 33.04 -48.15
C GLY A 54 34.82 32.82 -47.65
N ASP A 55 34.55 31.63 -47.09
CA ASP A 55 33.25 31.27 -46.50
C ASP A 55 33.17 31.53 -44.98
N LYS A 56 34.25 32.04 -44.37
CA LYS A 56 34.35 32.26 -42.93
C LYS A 56 34.23 33.74 -42.58
N TRP A 57 33.77 34.01 -41.36
CA TRP A 57 33.67 35.34 -40.77
C TRP A 57 34.64 35.48 -39.62
N PHE A 58 35.26 36.64 -39.48
CA PHE A 58 36.27 36.95 -38.47
C PHE A 58 35.94 38.30 -37.85
N TYR A 59 36.01 38.42 -36.51
CA TYR A 59 35.72 39.67 -35.83
C TYR A 59 37.01 40.41 -35.50
N LEU A 60 37.06 41.70 -35.82
CA LEU A 60 38.16 42.59 -35.48
C LEU A 60 37.74 43.38 -34.24
N GLY A 61 38.50 43.23 -33.15
CA GLY A 61 38.26 43.89 -31.87
C GLY A 61 38.44 45.40 -31.93
N ASP A 62 38.34 46.04 -30.76
CA ASP A 62 38.54 47.48 -30.60
C ASP A 62 39.99 47.92 -30.88
N ASP A 63 40.95 47.04 -30.58
CA ASP A 63 42.38 47.19 -30.90
C ASP A 63 42.72 46.91 -32.38
N GLY A 64 41.73 46.48 -33.17
CA GLY A 64 41.85 46.12 -34.59
C GLY A 64 42.46 44.75 -34.85
N ASN A 65 42.77 43.98 -33.81
CA ASN A 65 43.24 42.61 -33.92
C ASN A 65 42.07 41.64 -34.04
N MET A 66 42.31 40.53 -34.74
CA MET A 66 41.36 39.45 -34.89
C MET A 66 41.17 38.73 -33.57
N VAL A 67 39.92 38.67 -33.12
CA VAL A 67 39.51 37.97 -31.91
C VAL A 67 39.60 36.45 -32.14
N LYS A 68 40.09 35.72 -31.14
CA LYS A 68 40.22 34.26 -31.12
C LYS A 68 39.82 33.70 -29.76
N ASP A 69 39.30 32.48 -29.75
CA ASP A 69 38.91 31.74 -28.54
C ASP A 69 38.01 32.52 -27.56
N ALA A 70 37.20 33.46 -28.05
CA ALA A 70 36.44 34.37 -27.20
C ALA A 70 35.00 34.60 -27.67
N LEU A 71 34.14 34.93 -26.70
CA LEU A 71 32.81 35.45 -26.96
C LEU A 71 32.90 36.88 -27.51
N ILE A 72 32.03 37.19 -28.45
CA ILE A 72 31.93 38.49 -29.11
C ILE A 72 30.50 38.97 -28.95
N GLU A 73 30.32 40.09 -28.25
CA GLU A 73 29.04 40.81 -28.25
C GLU A 73 29.03 41.82 -29.38
N ASP A 74 28.10 41.67 -30.32
CA ASP A 74 27.89 42.60 -31.41
C ASP A 74 26.40 42.90 -31.55
N SER A 75 26.05 44.17 -31.34
CA SER A 75 24.69 44.69 -31.53
C SER A 75 23.62 43.93 -30.72
N GLY A 76 23.97 43.46 -29.51
CA GLY A 76 23.10 42.71 -28.59
C GLY A 76 23.03 41.21 -28.84
N ASP A 77 23.62 40.73 -29.95
CA ASP A 77 23.80 39.31 -30.22
C ASP A 77 25.16 38.83 -29.73
N LEU A 78 25.24 37.56 -29.36
CA LEU A 78 26.45 36.93 -28.86
C LEU A 78 26.97 35.93 -29.89
N TYR A 79 28.26 35.97 -30.20
CA TYR A 79 28.95 35.11 -31.16
C TYR A 79 30.19 34.49 -30.50
N TYR A 80 30.84 33.53 -31.17
CA TYR A 80 32.10 32.97 -30.70
C TYR A 80 33.10 32.86 -31.86
N ALA A 81 34.33 33.28 -31.61
CA ALA A 81 35.46 33.03 -32.50
C ALA A 81 36.24 31.81 -32.01
N ASP A 82 36.50 30.85 -32.89
CA ASP A 82 37.31 29.67 -32.59
C ASP A 82 38.81 30.01 -32.45
N SER A 83 39.64 28.98 -32.28
CA SER A 83 41.11 29.12 -32.15
C SER A 83 41.79 29.74 -33.38
N GLU A 84 41.15 29.64 -34.53
CA GLU A 84 41.58 30.23 -35.80
C GLU A 84 40.98 31.64 -36.01
N GLY A 85 40.11 32.09 -35.11
CA GLY A 85 39.38 33.36 -35.16
C GLY A 85 38.11 33.31 -36.02
N ALA A 86 37.77 32.15 -36.56
CA ALA A 86 36.59 31.99 -37.39
C ALA A 86 35.32 31.91 -36.52
N MET A 87 34.25 32.54 -37.01
CA MET A 87 32.94 32.51 -36.36
C MET A 87 32.41 31.08 -36.30
N LEU A 88 32.10 30.63 -35.09
CA LEU A 88 31.51 29.33 -34.83
C LEU A 88 30.03 29.32 -35.27
N THR A 89 29.61 28.30 -36.01
CA THR A 89 28.22 28.13 -36.49
C THR A 89 27.76 26.69 -36.29
N GLU A 90 26.47 26.53 -36.01
CA GLU A 90 25.79 25.23 -35.79
C GLU A 90 26.56 24.29 -34.85
N ALA A 91 27.11 24.84 -33.76
CA ALA A 91 28.00 24.12 -32.87
C ALA A 91 27.86 24.56 -31.42
N TRP A 92 28.21 23.63 -30.54
CA TRP A 92 28.30 23.83 -29.11
C TRP A 92 29.68 24.37 -28.71
N ARG A 93 29.73 25.24 -27.71
CA ARG A 93 30.98 25.65 -27.06
C ARG A 93 30.77 25.85 -25.57
N GLU A 94 31.64 25.24 -24.79
CA GLU A 94 31.81 25.57 -23.38
C GLU A 94 32.70 26.80 -23.27
N VAL A 95 32.24 27.80 -22.52
CA VAL A 95 32.97 29.05 -22.30
C VAL A 95 33.08 29.28 -20.80
N GLN A 96 34.28 29.63 -20.36
CA GLN A 96 34.53 30.01 -18.97
C GLN A 96 33.80 31.32 -18.65
N ASP A 97 33.13 31.37 -17.50
CA ASP A 97 32.45 32.57 -17.05
C ASP A 97 33.49 33.66 -16.72
N PRO A 98 33.40 34.86 -17.30
CA PRO A 98 34.27 35.99 -16.97
C PRO A 98 34.17 36.42 -15.49
N ASP A 99 32.98 36.28 -14.89
CA ASP A 99 32.65 36.75 -13.56
C ASP A 99 32.74 35.65 -12.49
N GLY A 100 32.75 34.38 -12.90
CA GLY A 100 32.77 33.20 -12.05
C GLY A 100 34.12 32.49 -12.01
N VAL A 101 34.79 32.47 -10.85
CA VAL A 101 36.01 31.68 -10.68
C VAL A 101 35.68 30.20 -10.81
N ASN A 102 36.15 29.55 -11.88
CA ASN A 102 35.96 28.13 -12.22
C ASN A 102 34.54 27.72 -12.65
N GLU A 103 33.68 28.65 -13.06
CA GLU A 103 32.42 28.30 -13.71
C GLU A 103 32.55 28.33 -15.23
N SER A 104 31.86 27.43 -15.91
CA SER A 104 31.79 27.42 -17.37
C SER A 104 30.39 27.04 -17.81
N PHE A 105 29.97 27.63 -18.93
CA PHE A 105 28.63 27.49 -19.46
C PHE A 105 28.66 27.05 -20.92
N TRP A 106 27.73 26.18 -21.27
CA TRP A 106 27.55 25.75 -22.65
C TRP A 106 26.65 26.75 -23.40
N TYR A 107 27.09 27.11 -24.60
CA TYR A 107 26.35 27.92 -25.56
C TYR A 107 26.14 27.11 -26.84
N TYR A 108 25.03 27.36 -27.54
CA TYR A 108 24.80 26.82 -28.88
C TYR A 108 24.72 27.95 -29.91
N PHE A 109 25.62 27.94 -30.88
CA PHE A 109 25.67 28.92 -31.96
C PHE A 109 24.85 28.41 -33.14
N THR A 110 23.91 29.22 -33.60
CA THR A 110 23.01 28.89 -34.71
C THR A 110 23.71 28.97 -36.05
N LYS A 111 23.00 28.67 -37.15
CA LYS A 111 23.51 28.82 -38.53
C LYS A 111 23.97 30.24 -38.89
N THR A 112 23.52 31.25 -38.15
CA THR A 112 23.93 32.64 -38.36
C THR A 112 25.10 33.04 -37.46
N GLY A 113 25.66 32.10 -36.68
CA GLY A 113 26.71 32.34 -35.70
C GLY A 113 26.23 32.98 -34.40
N LYS A 114 24.94 33.33 -34.29
CA LYS A 114 24.36 33.90 -33.06
C LYS A 114 24.12 32.79 -32.05
N ALA A 115 24.49 33.02 -30.79
CA ALA A 115 24.13 32.18 -29.66
C ALA A 115 22.60 32.15 -29.51
N TYR A 116 22.04 30.97 -29.30
CA TYR A 116 20.63 30.84 -29.00
C TYR A 116 20.35 31.34 -27.57
N LYS A 117 19.44 32.31 -27.43
CA LYS A 117 19.01 32.87 -26.14
C LYS A 117 17.55 32.49 -25.87
N GLY A 118 17.25 32.23 -24.61
CA GLY A 118 15.88 32.06 -24.11
C GLY A 118 15.08 33.36 -24.20
N LYS A 119 13.75 33.23 -24.24
CA LYS A 119 12.84 34.39 -24.33
C LYS A 119 12.39 34.94 -22.97
N GLY A 120 12.85 34.36 -21.86
CA GLY A 120 12.64 34.86 -20.49
C GLY A 120 11.23 34.70 -19.89
N GLU A 121 10.16 34.68 -20.69
CA GLU A 121 8.78 34.73 -20.16
C GLU A 121 8.05 33.38 -20.07
N LYS A 122 8.47 32.39 -20.87
CA LYS A 122 7.89 31.05 -20.93
C LYS A 122 8.96 30.05 -21.32
N LEU A 123 8.75 28.77 -20.96
CA LEU A 123 9.61 27.68 -21.41
C LEU A 123 9.74 27.71 -22.94
N SER A 124 10.97 27.94 -23.41
CA SER A 124 11.32 27.92 -24.83
C SER A 124 12.52 27.01 -25.02
N THR A 125 12.25 25.78 -25.47
CA THR A 125 13.32 24.82 -25.75
C THR A 125 13.78 24.92 -27.20
N LYS A 126 15.06 24.62 -27.41
CA LYS A 126 15.67 24.47 -28.73
C LYS A 126 15.93 22.98 -28.97
N GLU A 127 15.43 22.47 -30.09
CA GLU A 127 15.77 21.12 -30.54
C GLU A 127 17.09 21.13 -31.31
N ILE A 128 18.02 20.28 -30.87
CA ILE A 128 19.36 20.09 -31.44
C ILE A 128 19.60 18.58 -31.47
N GLU A 129 19.86 18.03 -32.65
CA GLU A 129 20.09 16.57 -32.84
C GLU A 129 19.00 15.68 -32.20
N GLY A 130 17.74 16.11 -32.25
CA GLY A 130 16.58 15.37 -31.71
C GLY A 130 16.42 15.45 -30.19
N LYS A 131 17.27 16.20 -29.48
CA LYS A 131 17.15 16.49 -28.04
C LYS A 131 16.71 17.93 -27.81
N LYS A 132 15.96 18.17 -26.74
CA LYS A 132 15.48 19.50 -26.36
C LYS A 132 16.37 20.09 -25.27
N TYR A 133 16.83 21.32 -25.49
CA TYR A 133 17.70 22.07 -24.58
C TYR A 133 17.03 23.38 -24.19
N LEU A 134 17.34 23.86 -22.99
CA LEU A 134 16.88 25.16 -22.50
C LEU A 134 18.10 26.08 -22.34
N PHE A 135 17.91 27.35 -22.70
CA PHE A 135 18.91 28.40 -22.56
C PHE A 135 18.27 29.57 -21.83
N ASP A 136 19.03 30.23 -20.95
CA ASP A 136 18.59 31.47 -20.31
C ASP A 136 18.66 32.67 -21.29
N ASP A 137 18.27 33.85 -20.83
CA ASP A 137 18.27 35.09 -21.63
C ASP A 137 19.68 35.57 -22.01
N THR A 138 20.72 35.12 -21.32
CA THR A 138 22.13 35.35 -21.67
C THR A 138 22.67 34.34 -22.69
N GLY A 139 21.95 33.24 -22.91
CA GLY A 139 22.31 32.16 -23.82
C GLY A 139 23.07 31.01 -23.15
N LYS A 140 23.20 31.01 -21.83
CA LYS A 140 23.79 29.89 -21.07
C LYS A 140 22.80 28.73 -21.05
N MET A 141 23.29 27.53 -21.33
CA MET A 141 22.48 26.31 -21.26
C MET A 141 22.09 25.98 -19.82
N VAL A 142 20.80 25.72 -19.62
CA VAL A 142 20.23 25.36 -18.31
C VAL A 142 20.31 23.85 -18.08
N ARG A 143 20.67 23.46 -16.85
CA ARG A 143 20.70 22.09 -16.33
C ARG A 143 19.92 22.03 -15.01
N GLY A 144 19.51 20.82 -14.62
CA GLY A 144 18.86 20.52 -13.36
C GLY A 144 17.37 20.81 -13.36
N TYR A 145 16.88 21.27 -12.20
CA TYR A 145 15.48 21.51 -11.90
C TYR A 145 14.95 22.79 -12.56
N VAL A 146 13.79 22.71 -13.21
CA VAL A 146 13.19 23.85 -13.92
C VAL A 146 11.69 23.91 -13.66
N ASN A 147 11.17 25.10 -13.34
CA ASN A 147 9.76 25.33 -13.07
C ASN A 147 8.90 25.39 -14.36
N ALA A 148 7.60 25.66 -14.20
CA ALA A 148 6.66 25.74 -15.33
C ALA A 148 7.03 26.82 -16.37
N ASP A 149 7.65 27.91 -15.91
CA ASP A 149 7.98 29.09 -16.72
C ASP A 149 9.34 28.97 -17.41
N GLY A 150 10.09 27.89 -17.16
CA GLY A 150 11.42 27.69 -17.75
C GLY A 150 12.54 28.34 -16.94
N GLN A 151 12.30 28.68 -15.68
CA GLN A 151 13.32 29.23 -14.79
C GLN A 151 14.01 28.11 -14.02
N LYS A 152 15.33 28.21 -13.90
CA LYS A 152 16.15 27.28 -13.12
C LYS A 152 15.77 27.40 -11.64
N ILE A 153 15.55 26.26 -11.00
CA ILE A 153 15.35 26.15 -9.56
C ILE A 153 16.70 25.80 -8.93
N ASP A 154 17.02 26.47 -7.82
CA ASP A 154 18.21 26.17 -7.04
C ASP A 154 18.14 24.74 -6.50
N ALA A 155 19.16 23.93 -6.82
CA ALA A 155 19.24 22.54 -6.38
C ALA A 155 19.49 22.44 -4.87
N ASP A 156 20.07 23.48 -4.26
CA ASP A 156 20.34 23.56 -2.82
C ASP A 156 19.14 24.15 -2.04
N SER A 157 18.05 24.49 -2.74
CA SER A 157 16.78 24.80 -2.09
C SER A 157 16.33 23.63 -1.22
N THR A 158 15.58 23.92 -0.17
CA THR A 158 15.07 22.93 0.76
C THR A 158 14.20 21.86 0.09
N SER A 159 13.47 22.18 -0.99
CA SER A 159 12.58 21.25 -1.68
C SER A 159 12.37 21.59 -3.16
N PRO A 160 13.44 21.53 -3.98
CA PRO A 160 13.39 21.91 -5.40
C PRO A 160 12.40 21.05 -6.19
N TYR A 161 12.19 19.81 -5.74
CA TYR A 161 11.27 18.89 -6.37
C TYR A 161 9.82 19.39 -6.34
N VAL A 162 9.40 20.23 -5.40
CA VAL A 162 8.00 20.71 -5.30
C VAL A 162 7.61 21.52 -6.56
N ASP A 163 8.40 22.54 -6.88
CA ASP A 163 8.14 23.46 -8.00
C ASP A 163 8.68 22.97 -9.34
N THR A 164 9.49 21.90 -9.34
CA THR A 164 10.02 21.28 -10.56
C THR A 164 8.90 20.81 -11.46
N VAL A 165 8.93 21.22 -12.72
CA VAL A 165 8.07 20.70 -13.80
C VAL A 165 8.88 19.96 -14.85
N TYR A 166 10.10 20.42 -15.14
CA TYR A 166 11.01 19.82 -16.10
C TYR A 166 12.36 19.57 -15.44
N PHE A 167 13.09 18.58 -15.96
CA PHE A 167 14.46 18.32 -15.56
C PHE A 167 15.36 18.22 -16.78
N PHE A 168 16.50 18.89 -16.73
CA PHE A 168 17.52 18.87 -17.78
C PHE A 168 18.75 18.18 -17.22
N GLY A 169 19.21 17.10 -17.89
CA GLY A 169 20.32 16.30 -17.40
C GLY A 169 21.66 17.02 -17.40
N ASP A 170 22.71 16.31 -17.00
CA ASP A 170 24.09 16.82 -17.04
C ASP A 170 24.53 17.17 -18.47
N ASP A 171 24.00 16.47 -19.47
CA ASP A 171 24.21 16.78 -20.89
C ASP A 171 23.38 17.98 -21.37
N GLY A 172 22.54 18.58 -20.50
CA GLY A 172 21.63 19.67 -20.80
C GLY A 172 20.36 19.25 -21.54
N ALA A 173 20.18 17.97 -21.85
CA ALA A 173 18.99 17.50 -22.54
C ALA A 173 17.82 17.35 -21.57
N MET A 174 16.64 17.81 -21.98
CA MET A 174 15.40 17.63 -21.25
C MET A 174 15.08 16.14 -21.11
N TYR A 175 14.75 15.72 -19.89
CA TYR A 175 14.31 14.35 -19.62
C TYR A 175 12.92 14.14 -20.22
N VAL A 176 12.81 13.09 -21.04
CA VAL A 176 11.55 12.63 -21.65
C VAL A 176 11.48 11.12 -21.52
N ASP A 177 10.32 10.61 -21.10
CA ASP A 177 10.10 9.20 -20.75
C ASP A 177 11.21 8.62 -19.86
N LYS A 178 11.60 9.39 -18.84
CA LYS A 178 12.80 9.13 -18.04
C LYS A 178 12.53 9.31 -16.55
N TRP A 179 13.07 8.38 -15.77
CA TRP A 179 13.13 8.45 -14.33
C TRP A 179 14.30 9.32 -13.87
N HIS A 180 14.08 10.06 -12.78
CA HIS A 180 15.09 10.83 -12.07
C HIS A 180 15.04 10.47 -10.59
N ARG A 181 16.19 10.15 -10.01
CA ARG A 181 16.34 9.90 -8.58
C ARG A 181 16.72 11.21 -7.89
N TYR A 182 16.00 11.56 -6.84
CA TYR A 182 16.33 12.64 -5.93
C TYR A 182 17.07 12.04 -4.74
N GLU A 183 18.32 12.46 -4.54
CA GLU A 183 19.28 11.84 -3.61
C GLU A 183 19.43 12.58 -2.29
N LEU A 184 18.86 13.79 -2.18
CA LEU A 184 18.95 14.58 -0.95
C LEU A 184 17.88 14.12 0.04
N VAL A 185 18.21 14.18 1.33
CA VAL A 185 17.24 13.97 2.42
C VAL A 185 16.19 15.08 2.29
N ALA A 186 14.94 14.69 2.12
CA ALA A 186 13.85 15.65 2.07
C ALA A 186 13.69 16.35 3.43
N ASP A 187 13.32 17.63 3.39
CA ASP A 187 13.15 18.45 4.59
C ASP A 187 12.23 17.81 5.63
N ASP A 188 12.57 18.06 6.89
CA ASP A 188 11.72 17.80 8.02
C ASP A 188 10.45 18.65 7.83
N ASN A 189 9.27 18.05 7.94
CA ASN A 189 7.93 18.70 7.88
C ASN A 189 7.19 18.77 6.54
N LEU A 190 7.69 18.19 5.43
CA LEU A 190 6.83 17.96 4.26
C LEU A 190 6.12 16.60 4.35
N PHE A 191 4.80 16.61 4.23
CA PHE A 191 3.94 15.43 4.33
C PHE A 191 3.20 15.17 3.03
N SER A 192 3.19 13.92 2.57
CA SER A 192 2.39 13.47 1.43
C SER A 192 1.06 12.92 1.94
N ARG A 193 -0.06 13.61 1.67
CA ARG A 193 -1.40 13.12 2.08
C ARG A 193 -1.78 11.83 1.37
N LEU A 194 -1.30 11.68 0.13
CA LEU A 194 -1.57 10.51 -0.70
C LEU A 194 -0.74 9.28 -0.32
N ALA A 195 0.48 9.49 0.19
CA ALA A 195 1.33 8.42 0.72
C ALA A 195 1.14 8.19 2.23
N GLY A 196 0.48 9.11 2.93
CA GLY A 196 0.25 9.05 4.38
C GLY A 196 1.54 8.99 5.20
N ARG A 197 2.59 9.69 4.75
CA ARG A 197 3.92 9.70 5.37
C ARG A 197 4.67 10.98 5.00
N GLU A 198 5.64 11.33 5.84
CA GLU A 198 6.56 12.43 5.57
C GLU A 198 7.63 12.03 4.55
N TYR A 199 8.13 13.01 3.79
CA TYR A 199 9.15 12.76 2.76
C TYR A 199 10.50 12.37 3.38
N GLN A 200 10.83 12.85 4.58
CA GLN A 200 12.07 12.49 5.28
C GLN A 200 12.23 10.98 5.53
N TYR A 201 11.13 10.23 5.59
CA TYR A 201 11.19 8.79 5.80
C TYR A 201 11.55 8.01 4.52
N TYR A 202 11.50 8.64 3.35
CA TYR A 202 11.83 7.96 2.08
C TYR A 202 13.33 7.69 2.03
N SER A 203 13.69 6.44 1.79
CA SER A 203 15.09 6.06 1.51
C SER A 203 15.57 6.63 0.19
N GLU A 204 14.68 6.69 -0.81
CA GLU A 204 14.90 7.31 -2.10
C GLU A 204 13.60 7.92 -2.63
N MET A 205 13.70 9.04 -3.33
CA MET A 205 12.57 9.69 -3.97
C MET A 205 12.74 9.67 -5.49
N TRP A 206 11.71 9.24 -6.20
CA TRP A 206 11.75 9.08 -7.64
C TRP A 206 10.71 9.96 -8.34
N MET A 207 11.14 10.68 -9.36
CA MET A 207 10.28 11.45 -10.26
C MET A 207 10.30 10.84 -11.65
N TYR A 208 9.19 10.94 -12.37
CA TYR A 208 9.13 10.52 -13.77
C TYR A 208 8.72 11.69 -14.66
N PHE A 209 9.46 11.90 -15.74
CA PHE A 209 9.16 12.90 -16.76
C PHE A 209 8.56 12.20 -17.98
N ASP A 210 7.36 12.59 -18.38
CA ASP A 210 6.63 11.95 -19.48
C ASP A 210 7.19 12.34 -20.86
N ASN A 211 6.54 11.87 -21.92
CA ASN A 211 6.94 12.16 -23.31
C ASN A 211 6.91 13.66 -23.68
N THR A 212 6.26 14.51 -22.87
CA THR A 212 6.26 15.96 -23.04
C THR A 212 7.40 16.63 -22.26
N GLY A 213 8.11 15.85 -21.44
CA GLY A 213 9.12 16.29 -20.49
C GLY A 213 8.57 16.81 -19.18
N LYS A 214 7.25 16.72 -18.97
CA LYS A 214 6.61 17.18 -17.73
C LYS A 214 6.70 16.10 -16.67
N LYS A 215 7.02 16.52 -15.44
CA LYS A 215 6.96 15.68 -14.25
C LYS A 215 5.53 15.17 -14.05
N VAL A 216 5.39 13.86 -13.91
CA VAL A 216 4.12 13.23 -13.58
C VAL A 216 3.82 13.48 -12.10
N LYS A 217 2.68 14.12 -11.82
CA LYS A 217 2.19 14.38 -10.46
C LYS A 217 0.67 14.27 -10.38
N ALA A 218 0.16 14.10 -9.16
CA ALA A 218 -1.23 14.32 -8.85
C ALA A 218 -1.64 15.77 -9.12
N SER A 219 -2.89 15.97 -9.54
CA SER A 219 -3.46 17.31 -9.76
C SER A 219 -3.80 18.02 -8.45
N SER A 220 -3.90 17.28 -7.36
CA SER A 220 -4.20 17.74 -6.00
C SER A 220 -3.59 16.78 -4.99
N ASP A 221 -3.52 17.19 -3.73
CA ASP A 221 -3.18 16.37 -2.56
C ASP A 221 -4.32 15.40 -2.16
N THR A 222 -5.42 15.42 -2.91
CA THR A 222 -6.59 14.58 -2.66
C THR A 222 -6.73 13.42 -3.62
N SER A 223 -6.05 13.41 -4.78
CA SER A 223 -6.27 12.37 -5.81
C SER A 223 -4.98 11.92 -6.48
N ALA A 224 -4.52 10.70 -6.16
CA ALA A 224 -3.26 10.18 -6.67
C ALA A 224 -3.24 9.97 -8.18
N LYS A 225 -2.08 10.26 -8.79
CA LYS A 225 -1.86 10.00 -10.22
C LYS A 225 -1.26 8.61 -10.42
N VAL A 226 -2.03 7.70 -11.00
CA VAL A 226 -1.50 6.40 -11.45
C VAL A 226 -1.10 6.49 -12.92
N LYS A 227 0.11 6.01 -13.24
CA LYS A 227 0.68 6.00 -14.60
C LYS A 227 1.28 4.63 -14.88
N GLU A 228 1.05 4.13 -16.09
CA GLU A 228 1.75 2.95 -16.60
C GLU A 228 3.03 3.38 -17.32
N ILE A 229 4.15 2.77 -16.94
CA ILE A 229 5.50 3.04 -17.44
C ILE A 229 6.14 1.68 -17.68
N ASN A 230 6.49 1.37 -18.93
CA ASN A 230 7.10 0.08 -19.32
C ASN A 230 6.33 -1.15 -18.83
N GLY A 231 4.98 -1.13 -18.92
CA GLY A 231 4.11 -2.24 -18.50
C GLY A 231 3.90 -2.38 -16.99
N LYS A 232 4.52 -1.53 -16.18
CA LYS A 232 4.34 -1.45 -14.72
C LYS A 232 3.54 -0.22 -14.33
N ARG A 233 2.74 -0.29 -13.27
CA ARG A 233 1.96 0.85 -12.77
C ARG A 233 2.61 1.46 -11.54
N TYR A 234 2.64 2.79 -11.48
CA TYR A 234 3.20 3.58 -10.39
C TYR A 234 2.20 4.65 -9.98
N ALA A 235 2.14 4.95 -8.68
CA ALA A 235 1.35 6.08 -8.17
C ALA A 235 2.29 7.23 -7.81
N PHE A 236 1.87 8.45 -8.15
CA PHE A 236 2.59 9.69 -7.87
C PHE A 236 1.71 10.62 -7.04
N ASP A 237 2.33 11.30 -6.08
CA ASP A 237 1.67 12.24 -5.19
C ASP A 237 1.59 13.66 -5.75
N GLU A 238 1.13 14.60 -4.93
CA GLU A 238 0.96 16.03 -5.24
C GLU A 238 2.27 16.72 -5.65
N ASN A 239 3.42 16.22 -5.20
CA ASN A 239 4.73 16.75 -5.51
C ASN A 239 5.41 15.99 -6.66
N GLY A 240 4.74 14.97 -7.22
CA GLY A 240 5.26 14.17 -8.32
C GLY A 240 6.29 13.15 -7.90
N ILE A 241 6.28 12.79 -6.62
CA ILE A 241 7.12 11.75 -6.06
C ILE A 241 6.36 10.43 -6.19
N MET A 242 7.04 9.43 -6.72
CA MET A 242 6.53 8.07 -6.81
C MET A 242 6.35 7.49 -5.41
N MET A 243 5.20 6.88 -5.15
CA MET A 243 4.82 6.31 -3.85
C MET A 243 5.02 4.78 -3.88
N PRO A 244 6.12 4.26 -3.33
CA PRO A 244 6.50 2.86 -3.51
C PRO A 244 5.79 1.90 -2.57
N GLN A 245 5.39 2.36 -1.38
CA GLN A 245 4.67 1.58 -0.38
C GLN A 245 3.17 1.90 -0.45
N PHE A 246 2.61 2.42 0.64
CA PHE A 246 1.22 2.78 0.76
C PHE A 246 0.87 3.93 -0.19
N SER A 247 -0.27 3.82 -0.86
CA SER A 247 -0.92 4.95 -1.51
C SER A 247 -2.43 4.84 -1.51
N VAL A 248 -3.10 5.99 -1.45
CA VAL A 248 -4.55 6.10 -1.60
C VAL A 248 -4.92 6.74 -2.93
N ASP A 249 -6.05 6.35 -3.51
CA ASP A 249 -6.61 7.11 -4.64
C ASP A 249 -7.31 8.39 -4.22
N ASN A 250 -7.89 8.45 -3.01
CA ASN A 250 -8.48 9.67 -2.47
C ASN A 250 -8.23 9.86 -0.97
N ALA A 251 -7.41 10.86 -0.61
CA ALA A 251 -7.01 11.11 0.78
C ALA A 251 -8.16 11.65 1.66
N GLU A 252 -9.03 12.50 1.14
CA GLU A 252 -10.16 13.02 1.91
C GLU A 252 -11.19 11.94 2.25
N GLN A 253 -11.52 11.09 1.28
CA GLN A 253 -12.41 9.95 1.51
C GLN A 253 -11.78 8.96 2.50
N PHE A 254 -10.47 8.77 2.42
CA PHE A 254 -9.73 7.89 3.33
C PHE A 254 -9.79 8.35 4.78
N LEU A 255 -9.60 9.65 5.01
CA LEU A 255 -9.58 10.28 6.34
C LEU A 255 -10.99 10.67 6.83
N SER A 256 -12.03 10.41 6.04
CA SER A 256 -13.39 10.80 6.41
C SER A 256 -13.95 9.96 7.57
N THR A 257 -14.80 10.56 8.39
CA THR A 257 -15.54 9.84 9.44
C THR A 257 -16.65 8.95 8.88
N SER A 258 -16.96 9.04 7.58
CA SER A 258 -17.97 8.22 6.93
C SER A 258 -17.38 6.86 6.52
N SER A 259 -17.84 5.78 7.15
CA SER A 259 -17.46 4.41 6.78
C SER A 259 -17.69 4.12 5.29
N ASN A 260 -18.78 4.63 4.71
CA ASN A 260 -19.09 4.48 3.29
C ASN A 260 -18.05 5.13 2.37
N ALA A 261 -17.53 6.31 2.74
CA ALA A 261 -16.49 6.98 1.95
C ALA A 261 -15.15 6.24 2.10
N ARG A 262 -14.74 5.91 3.34
CA ARG A 262 -13.54 5.09 3.60
C ARG A 262 -13.57 3.78 2.82
N ASN A 263 -14.71 3.10 2.79
CA ASN A 263 -14.89 1.84 2.06
C ASN A 263 -14.72 1.96 0.55
N LYS A 264 -15.04 3.11 -0.05
CA LYS A 264 -14.86 3.36 -1.49
C LYS A 264 -13.42 3.67 -1.86
N THR A 265 -12.64 4.25 -0.95
CA THR A 265 -11.22 4.55 -1.18
C THR A 265 -10.43 3.29 -1.54
N LYS A 266 -9.65 3.38 -2.63
CA LYS A 266 -8.71 2.34 -3.05
C LYS A 266 -7.36 2.58 -2.39
N LEU A 267 -6.99 1.63 -1.55
CA LEU A 267 -5.70 1.53 -0.90
C LEU A 267 -4.80 0.63 -1.75
N ARG A 268 -3.50 0.88 -1.79
CA ARG A 268 -2.51 0.10 -2.56
C ARG A 268 -1.21 -0.04 -1.78
N TYR A 269 -0.47 -1.09 -2.10
CA TYR A 269 0.94 -1.26 -1.73
C TYR A 269 1.76 -1.61 -2.96
N GLY A 270 2.87 -0.90 -3.20
CA GLY A 270 3.89 -1.37 -4.13
C GLY A 270 4.80 -2.43 -3.52
N SER A 271 5.57 -3.09 -4.38
CA SER A 271 6.33 -4.30 -4.02
C SER A 271 7.40 -4.04 -2.97
N GLU A 272 8.23 -3.03 -3.19
CA GLU A 272 9.41 -2.68 -2.42
C GLU A 272 9.57 -1.16 -2.39
N ASP A 273 10.31 -0.65 -1.42
CA ASP A 273 10.53 0.79 -1.19
C ASP A 273 11.22 1.49 -2.36
N SER A 274 11.93 0.73 -3.21
CA SER A 274 12.66 1.26 -4.35
C SER A 274 12.03 0.95 -5.71
N ASP A 275 11.38 -0.22 -5.89
CA ASP A 275 10.73 -0.55 -7.18
C ASP A 275 9.45 0.26 -7.34
N GLY A 276 8.67 0.42 -6.27
CA GLY A 276 7.40 1.15 -6.23
C GLY A 276 6.34 0.79 -7.27
N HIS A 277 6.58 -0.28 -8.02
CA HIS A 277 5.62 -0.93 -8.87
C HIS A 277 4.45 -1.40 -8.01
N LEU A 278 3.26 -0.92 -8.35
CA LEU A 278 1.98 -1.38 -7.82
C LEU A 278 1.64 -2.77 -8.36
N THR A 279 2.43 -3.74 -7.91
CA THR A 279 2.23 -5.14 -8.22
C THR A 279 0.88 -5.60 -7.68
N GLY A 280 0.29 -6.58 -8.35
CA GLY A 280 -1.02 -7.10 -8.02
C GLY A 280 -0.94 -8.57 -7.67
N ASP A 281 -1.98 -9.06 -7.01
CA ASP A 281 -2.16 -10.49 -6.73
C ASP A 281 -1.04 -11.09 -5.86
N TYR A 282 -0.55 -10.35 -4.86
CA TYR A 282 0.47 -10.81 -3.92
C TYR A 282 0.09 -10.48 -2.45
N TRP A 283 0.65 -11.25 -1.52
CA TRP A 283 0.59 -10.98 -0.09
C TRP A 283 1.75 -10.06 0.29
N THR A 284 1.49 -9.09 1.16
CA THR A 284 2.52 -8.19 1.67
C THR A 284 2.37 -8.05 3.19
N PHE A 285 3.49 -8.08 3.90
CA PHE A 285 3.57 -7.90 5.35
C PHE A 285 4.22 -6.55 5.62
N ARG A 286 3.44 -5.59 6.08
CA ARG A 286 3.84 -4.17 6.15
C ARG A 286 3.24 -3.52 7.39
N VAL A 287 3.90 -2.46 7.84
CA VAL A 287 3.32 -1.53 8.82
C VAL A 287 2.25 -0.69 8.11
N PRO A 288 1.02 -0.56 8.66
CA PRO A 288 0.03 0.37 8.14
C PRO A 288 0.59 1.79 8.11
N SER A 289 0.16 2.64 7.18
CA SER A 289 0.59 4.05 7.22
C SER A 289 0.04 4.77 8.45
N VAL A 290 0.63 5.93 8.80
CA VAL A 290 0.14 6.81 9.87
C VAL A 290 -1.37 7.09 9.75
N ASN A 291 -1.84 7.28 8.52
CA ASN A 291 -3.26 7.57 8.24
C ASN A 291 -4.16 6.32 8.33
N MET A 292 -3.60 5.11 8.31
CA MET A 292 -4.32 3.86 8.54
C MET A 292 -4.49 3.59 10.04
N ASP A 293 -3.38 3.60 10.76
CA ASP A 293 -3.30 3.34 12.19
C ASP A 293 -2.02 3.97 12.74
N GLN A 294 -2.16 5.08 13.48
CA GLN A 294 -1.00 5.84 13.97
C GLN A 294 -0.22 5.05 15.03
N SER A 295 -0.91 4.38 15.95
CA SER A 295 -0.28 3.58 17.00
C SER A 295 0.55 2.45 16.41
N GLU A 296 -0.02 1.65 15.49
CA GLU A 296 0.72 0.56 14.86
C GLU A 296 1.90 1.08 14.01
N PHE A 297 1.76 2.25 13.38
CA PHE A 297 2.87 2.88 12.67
C PHE A 297 4.02 3.27 13.60
N GLU A 298 3.71 3.90 14.74
CA GLU A 298 4.70 4.32 15.73
C GLU A 298 5.37 3.12 16.39
N GLU A 299 4.61 2.07 16.67
CA GLU A 299 5.10 0.83 17.30
C GLU A 299 5.76 -0.14 16.30
N GLN A 300 5.72 0.20 15.00
CA GLN A 300 6.22 -0.65 13.90
C GLN A 300 5.57 -2.03 13.90
N GLU A 301 4.26 -2.08 14.16
CA GLU A 301 3.48 -3.32 14.13
C GLU A 301 3.11 -3.68 12.69
N TYR A 302 3.46 -4.90 12.29
CA TYR A 302 3.27 -5.38 10.93
C TYR A 302 1.98 -6.17 10.82
N SER A 303 1.26 -5.94 9.73
CA SER A 303 0.04 -6.65 9.37
C SER A 303 0.14 -7.27 7.98
N TRP A 304 -0.57 -8.38 7.77
CA TRP A 304 -0.74 -8.95 6.44
C TRP A 304 -1.80 -8.21 5.64
N PHE A 305 -1.47 -7.88 4.40
CA PHE A 305 -2.38 -7.33 3.40
C PHE A 305 -2.35 -8.16 2.13
N ARG A 306 -3.47 -8.17 1.39
CA ARG A 306 -3.57 -8.83 0.09
C ARG A 306 -3.95 -7.85 -1.00
N THR A 307 -3.12 -7.74 -2.03
CA THR A 307 -3.43 -6.94 -3.22
C THR A 307 -4.27 -7.75 -4.21
N LYS A 308 -5.16 -7.06 -4.92
CA LYS A 308 -5.89 -7.52 -6.10
C LYS A 308 -4.99 -7.41 -7.33
N PHE A 309 -5.38 -7.99 -8.45
CA PHE A 309 -4.66 -7.88 -9.72
C PHE A 309 -4.42 -6.44 -10.17
N ASN A 310 -5.33 -5.52 -9.84
CA ASN A 310 -5.18 -4.09 -10.12
C ASN A 310 -4.39 -3.33 -9.03
N GLY A 311 -3.67 -4.02 -8.15
CA GLY A 311 -2.81 -3.46 -7.11
C GLY A 311 -3.55 -2.85 -5.92
N THR A 312 -4.89 -2.86 -5.89
CA THR A 312 -5.65 -2.35 -4.75
C THR A 312 -5.90 -3.43 -3.71
N LEU A 313 -6.08 -3.06 -2.44
CA LEU A 313 -6.25 -4.03 -1.36
C LEU A 313 -7.63 -4.69 -1.36
N TYR A 314 -7.67 -5.95 -0.93
CA TYR A 314 -8.86 -6.52 -0.32
C TYR A 314 -9.06 -5.89 1.05
N LYS A 315 -10.31 -5.51 1.35
CA LYS A 315 -10.67 -4.87 2.61
C LYS A 315 -12.15 -5.04 2.92
N ASN A 316 -12.45 -4.88 4.19
CA ASN A 316 -13.75 -4.81 4.83
C ASN A 316 -14.67 -5.99 4.48
N LYS A 317 -14.14 -7.17 4.17
CA LYS A 317 -14.89 -8.34 3.69
C LYS A 317 -14.08 -9.62 3.88
N ILE A 318 -14.79 -10.75 3.91
CA ILE A 318 -14.18 -12.06 3.68
C ILE A 318 -13.95 -12.26 2.19
N GLN A 319 -12.76 -12.69 1.79
CA GLN A 319 -12.35 -12.88 0.40
C GLN A 319 -11.76 -14.25 0.17
N ASP A 320 -12.01 -14.80 -1.01
CA ASP A 320 -11.37 -16.04 -1.47
C ASP A 320 -10.03 -15.70 -2.14
N VAL A 321 -8.97 -16.36 -1.68
CA VAL A 321 -7.61 -16.24 -2.19
C VAL A 321 -7.08 -17.66 -2.38
N TYR A 322 -6.99 -18.08 -3.65
CA TYR A 322 -6.53 -19.41 -4.04
C TYR A 322 -7.28 -20.58 -3.34
N GLY A 323 -8.60 -20.45 -3.14
CA GLY A 323 -9.44 -21.49 -2.56
C GLY A 323 -9.48 -21.51 -1.02
N LYS A 324 -8.73 -20.62 -0.37
CA LYS A 324 -8.85 -20.33 1.06
C LYS A 324 -9.56 -19.00 1.25
N LYS A 325 -10.28 -18.84 2.38
CA LYS A 325 -10.98 -17.58 2.69
C LYS A 325 -10.27 -16.83 3.81
N TYR A 326 -10.18 -15.51 3.69
CA TYR A 326 -9.51 -14.63 4.66
C TYR A 326 -10.41 -13.44 4.97
N ALA A 327 -10.49 -13.02 6.23
CA ALA A 327 -11.17 -11.79 6.62
C ALA A 327 -10.21 -10.61 6.54
N PHE A 328 -10.72 -9.47 6.07
CA PHE A 328 -9.98 -8.21 6.05
C PHE A 328 -10.82 -7.10 6.70
N ASP A 329 -10.19 -6.29 7.53
CA ASP A 329 -10.81 -5.16 8.21
C ASP A 329 -11.03 -3.93 7.29
N GLU A 330 -11.52 -2.80 7.84
CA GLU A 330 -11.84 -1.60 7.05
C GLU A 330 -10.65 -1.01 6.26
N ILE A 331 -9.42 -1.21 6.75
CA ILE A 331 -8.19 -0.70 6.13
C ILE A 331 -7.42 -1.78 5.35
N GLY A 332 -7.88 -3.03 5.41
CA GLY A 332 -7.36 -4.14 4.61
C GLY A 332 -6.36 -5.05 5.33
N ARG A 333 -6.19 -4.91 6.65
CA ARG A 333 -5.42 -5.86 7.46
C ARG A 333 -6.15 -7.19 7.48
N MET A 334 -5.44 -8.29 7.25
CA MET A 334 -5.94 -9.64 7.43
C MET A 334 -6.26 -9.85 8.92
N GLN A 335 -7.35 -10.54 9.23
CA GLN A 335 -7.81 -10.76 10.60
C GLN A 335 -7.79 -12.25 10.96
N THR A 336 -7.40 -12.57 12.19
CA THR A 336 -7.27 -13.92 12.74
C THR A 336 -8.17 -14.10 13.97
N GLY A 337 -8.29 -15.33 14.47
CA GLY A 337 -9.10 -15.62 15.67
C GLY A 337 -10.61 -15.48 15.42
N PHE A 338 -11.34 -14.98 16.41
CA PHE A 338 -12.79 -14.78 16.27
C PHE A 338 -13.09 -13.49 15.53
N VAL A 339 -13.80 -13.59 14.41
CA VAL A 339 -14.16 -12.43 13.59
C VAL A 339 -15.66 -12.35 13.43
N ILE A 340 -16.21 -11.16 13.68
CA ILE A 340 -17.62 -10.86 13.45
C ILE A 340 -17.75 -10.02 12.19
N MET A 341 -18.61 -10.48 11.28
CA MET A 341 -19.01 -9.72 10.10
C MET A 341 -20.46 -9.23 10.27
N ASN A 342 -20.74 -8.02 9.83
CA ASN A 342 -22.10 -7.48 9.72
C ASN A 342 -22.96 -8.32 8.75
N GLU A 343 -24.27 -8.13 8.77
CA GLU A 343 -25.19 -8.86 7.88
C GLU A 343 -24.96 -8.61 6.39
N ASP A 344 -24.44 -7.43 6.04
CA ASP A 344 -24.05 -7.07 4.68
C ASP A 344 -22.68 -7.64 4.24
N GLY A 345 -22.03 -8.39 5.14
CA GLY A 345 -20.73 -9.02 4.93
C GLY A 345 -19.54 -8.09 5.14
N THR A 346 -19.73 -6.90 5.70
CA THR A 346 -18.64 -6.00 6.10
C THR A 346 -18.02 -6.42 7.44
N PHE A 347 -16.75 -6.11 7.64
CA PHE A 347 -16.07 -6.37 8.91
C PHE A 347 -16.71 -5.56 10.04
N SER A 348 -16.82 -6.18 11.22
CA SER A 348 -17.33 -5.51 12.41
C SER A 348 -16.25 -5.42 13.49
N LYS A 349 -15.78 -6.56 13.99
CA LYS A 349 -14.79 -6.62 15.07
C LYS A 349 -14.05 -7.97 15.05
N GLN A 350 -12.80 -7.96 15.48
CA GLN A 350 -11.98 -9.13 15.74
C GLN A 350 -11.76 -9.26 17.25
N PHE A 351 -11.57 -10.51 17.70
CA PHE A 351 -11.19 -10.82 19.06
C PHE A 351 -10.23 -12.01 19.09
N ASP A 352 -9.26 -11.94 20.00
CA ASP A 352 -8.35 -13.04 20.27
C ASP A 352 -9.07 -14.19 20.96
N VAL A 353 -8.70 -15.41 20.60
CA VAL A 353 -9.42 -16.61 21.06
C VAL A 353 -9.19 -16.89 22.54
N ASP A 354 -8.01 -16.54 23.05
CA ASP A 354 -7.57 -16.70 24.44
C ASP A 354 -8.04 -15.56 25.35
N ALA A 355 -8.78 -14.58 24.83
CA ALA A 355 -9.46 -13.58 25.64
C ALA A 355 -10.80 -14.08 26.23
N PHE A 356 -11.29 -15.25 25.81
CA PHE A 356 -12.61 -15.77 26.18
C PHE A 356 -12.55 -16.98 27.10
N ASN A 357 -13.56 -17.11 27.94
CA ASN A 357 -13.95 -18.38 28.58
C ASN A 357 -15.15 -19.00 27.84
N SER A 358 -15.40 -20.27 28.07
CA SER A 358 -16.54 -21.00 27.49
C SER A 358 -17.90 -20.40 27.91
N GLU A 359 -18.01 -19.88 29.13
CA GLU A 359 -19.25 -19.25 29.64
C GLU A 359 -19.64 -17.96 28.90
N ASP A 360 -18.67 -17.24 28.32
CA ASP A 360 -18.93 -16.00 27.58
C ASP A 360 -19.81 -16.23 26.34
N PHE A 361 -19.86 -17.46 25.84
CA PHE A 361 -20.67 -17.83 24.67
C PHE A 361 -22.09 -18.27 25.02
N LYS A 362 -22.38 -18.56 26.30
CA LYS A 362 -23.64 -19.20 26.75
C LYS A 362 -24.66 -18.22 27.30
N THR A 363 -24.23 -17.18 28.00
CA THR A 363 -25.15 -16.28 28.71
C THR A 363 -25.41 -15.00 27.92
N ASN A 364 -26.53 -14.33 28.17
CA ASN A 364 -26.74 -12.93 27.73
C ASN A 364 -25.94 -11.92 28.60
N ALA A 365 -25.24 -12.41 29.64
CA ALA A 365 -24.51 -11.63 30.62
C ALA A 365 -22.98 -11.65 30.44
N GLY A 366 -22.46 -12.39 29.45
CA GLY A 366 -21.04 -12.37 29.07
C GLY A 366 -20.57 -10.98 28.63
N ILE A 367 -19.23 -10.83 28.46
CA ILE A 367 -18.52 -9.54 28.28
C ILE A 367 -19.42 -8.48 27.62
N PRO A 368 -19.72 -7.35 28.31
CA PRO A 368 -20.66 -6.31 27.85
C PRO A 368 -20.42 -5.78 26.43
N GLU A 369 -19.24 -6.00 25.86
CA GLU A 369 -18.86 -5.61 24.50
C GLU A 369 -19.11 -6.66 23.41
N VAL A 370 -19.27 -7.93 23.75
CA VAL A 370 -19.22 -9.06 22.80
C VAL A 370 -20.61 -9.45 22.31
N LEU A 371 -21.56 -9.62 23.22
CA LEU A 371 -22.93 -10.04 22.88
C LEU A 371 -23.70 -9.04 22.01
N PRO A 372 -23.61 -7.71 22.23
CA PRO A 372 -24.25 -6.75 21.32
C PRO A 372 -23.73 -6.86 19.89
N VAL A 373 -22.47 -7.30 19.69
CA VAL A 373 -21.85 -7.45 18.38
C VAL A 373 -22.16 -8.82 17.77
N ILE A 374 -22.07 -9.92 18.54
CA ILE A 374 -22.43 -11.29 18.08
C ILE A 374 -23.91 -11.38 17.70
N THR A 375 -24.80 -10.68 18.40
CA THR A 375 -26.24 -10.68 18.08
C THR A 375 -26.56 -9.91 16.80
N ARG A 376 -25.75 -8.89 16.44
CA ARG A 376 -25.92 -8.06 15.24
C ARG A 376 -25.20 -8.64 14.01
N GLY A 377 -24.20 -9.48 14.21
CA GLY A 377 -23.36 -10.01 13.14
C GLY A 377 -23.36 -11.54 13.00
N ASN A 378 -22.44 -12.04 12.20
CA ASN A 378 -22.14 -13.45 12.05
C ASN A 378 -20.73 -13.74 12.57
N LEU A 379 -20.62 -14.68 13.49
CA LEU A 379 -19.35 -15.15 14.04
C LEU A 379 -18.69 -16.17 13.10
N TYR A 380 -17.40 -15.96 12.87
CA TYR A 380 -16.49 -16.83 12.14
C TYR A 380 -15.25 -17.09 13.00
N LEU A 381 -14.52 -18.14 12.64
CA LEU A 381 -13.19 -18.41 13.19
C LEU A 381 -12.19 -18.43 12.03
N PHE A 382 -11.09 -17.71 12.22
CA PHE A 382 -9.92 -17.71 11.35
C PHE A 382 -8.75 -18.28 12.15
N SER A 383 -7.83 -18.96 11.47
CA SER A 383 -6.66 -19.53 12.13
C SER A 383 -5.85 -18.45 12.84
N SER A 384 -5.46 -18.74 14.09
CA SER A 384 -4.67 -17.85 14.95
C SER A 384 -3.18 -17.86 14.61
N ASP A 385 -2.73 -18.73 13.70
CA ASP A 385 -1.35 -18.76 13.20
C ASP A 385 -1.15 -17.65 12.15
N GLU A 386 -1.13 -16.40 12.61
CA GLU A 386 -1.08 -15.22 11.73
C GLU A 386 0.10 -15.23 10.76
N LEU A 387 1.23 -15.80 11.16
CA LEU A 387 2.44 -15.82 10.34
C LEU A 387 2.37 -16.83 9.19
N ASN A 388 1.64 -17.93 9.34
CA ASN A 388 1.65 -19.02 8.36
C ASN A 388 0.27 -19.33 7.75
N ASP A 389 -0.82 -19.10 8.48
CA ASP A 389 -2.17 -19.35 8.01
C ASP A 389 -3.22 -18.50 8.75
N GLY A 390 -3.74 -17.45 8.09
CA GLY A 390 -4.91 -16.69 8.56
C GLY A 390 -6.24 -17.14 7.96
N SER A 391 -6.33 -18.35 7.41
CA SER A 391 -7.53 -18.77 6.67
C SER A 391 -8.71 -19.15 7.56
N MET A 392 -9.91 -19.04 7.00
CA MET A 392 -11.18 -19.33 7.65
C MET A 392 -11.29 -20.81 7.99
N ILE A 393 -11.60 -21.09 9.25
CA ILE A 393 -11.83 -22.43 9.76
C ILE A 393 -13.32 -22.78 9.57
N SER A 394 -13.57 -24.00 9.09
CA SER A 394 -14.93 -24.55 9.00
C SER A 394 -14.92 -26.04 9.34
N GLY A 395 -16.01 -26.54 9.91
CA GLY A 395 -16.08 -27.92 10.36
C GLY A 395 -16.97 -28.07 11.58
N LYS A 396 -17.36 -29.31 11.88
CA LYS A 396 -18.33 -29.57 12.95
C LYS A 396 -17.71 -29.62 14.35
N GLU A 397 -16.44 -29.99 14.43
CA GLU A 397 -15.74 -30.22 15.70
C GLU A 397 -14.33 -29.67 15.57
N ILE A 398 -14.17 -28.42 15.97
CA ILE A 398 -12.92 -27.67 15.94
C ILE A 398 -12.50 -27.43 17.38
N SER A 399 -11.33 -27.92 17.77
CA SER A 399 -10.76 -27.60 19.08
C SER A 399 -10.19 -26.18 19.06
N VAL A 400 -10.57 -25.36 20.04
CA VAL A 400 -10.10 -23.99 20.21
C VAL A 400 -9.59 -23.85 21.64
N ALA A 401 -8.37 -23.36 21.81
CA ALA A 401 -7.80 -23.05 23.12
C ALA A 401 -8.33 -21.69 23.57
N LEU A 402 -9.26 -21.71 24.52
CA LEU A 402 -9.77 -20.55 25.22
C LEU A 402 -8.96 -20.33 26.51
N ASN A 403 -9.23 -19.23 27.23
CA ASN A 403 -8.60 -18.93 28.51
C ASN A 403 -8.89 -19.98 29.59
N ASP A 404 -10.10 -20.56 29.60
CA ASP A 404 -10.52 -21.61 30.55
C ASP A 404 -10.22 -23.04 30.07
N GLY A 405 -9.50 -23.17 28.95
CA GLY A 405 -9.05 -24.45 28.42
C GLY A 405 -9.55 -24.74 27.01
N VAL A 406 -9.46 -26.01 26.59
CA VAL A 406 -9.82 -26.40 25.22
C VAL A 406 -11.32 -26.64 25.11
N ALA A 407 -11.99 -25.78 24.36
CA ALA A 407 -13.39 -25.94 24.00
C ALA A 407 -13.53 -26.50 22.58
N VAL A 408 -14.69 -27.07 22.28
CA VAL A 408 -15.01 -27.57 20.94
C VAL A 408 -16.05 -26.66 20.29
N PHE A 409 -15.73 -26.15 19.12
CA PHE A 409 -16.59 -25.29 18.32
C PHE A 409 -17.05 -25.97 17.04
N GLY A 410 -18.11 -25.45 16.44
CA GLY A 410 -18.62 -25.88 15.15
C GLY A 410 -19.05 -24.72 14.26
N PHE A 411 -18.61 -24.78 13.00
CA PHE A 411 -18.81 -23.79 11.96
C PHE A 411 -19.34 -24.46 10.69
N LYS A 412 -20.31 -23.80 10.05
CA LYS A 412 -20.89 -24.24 8.76
C LYS A 412 -19.82 -24.21 7.66
N LYS A 413 -20.09 -24.86 6.52
CA LYS A 413 -19.22 -24.81 5.33
C LYS A 413 -18.95 -23.38 4.83
N ASN A 414 -19.87 -22.45 5.08
CA ASN A 414 -19.70 -21.04 4.74
C ASN A 414 -18.98 -20.23 5.85
N GLY A 415 -18.48 -20.89 6.90
CA GLY A 415 -17.74 -20.30 8.01
C GLY A 415 -18.59 -19.82 9.18
N ILE A 416 -19.90 -19.63 8.99
CA ILE A 416 -20.76 -19.09 10.06
C ILE A 416 -20.91 -20.13 11.19
N ALA A 417 -20.69 -19.69 12.42
CA ALA A 417 -20.86 -20.50 13.63
C ALA A 417 -22.24 -21.22 13.70
N TYR A 418 -22.26 -22.44 14.23
CA TYR A 418 -23.52 -23.08 14.59
C TYR A 418 -24.14 -22.39 15.80
N GLY A 419 -25.44 -22.18 15.78
CA GLY A 419 -26.13 -21.46 16.85
C GLY A 419 -25.74 -19.98 16.97
N ASN A 420 -25.24 -19.39 15.88
CA ASN A 420 -24.91 -17.98 15.77
C ASN A 420 -26.09 -17.06 16.16
N LYS A 421 -25.77 -15.85 16.65
CA LYS A 421 -26.73 -14.86 17.19
C LYS A 421 -27.47 -15.36 18.43
N ASN A 422 -26.75 -16.04 19.31
CA ASN A 422 -27.23 -16.61 20.55
C ASN A 422 -28.48 -17.49 20.38
N LYS A 423 -28.44 -18.41 19.41
CA LYS A 423 -29.53 -19.34 19.13
C LYS A 423 -29.11 -20.77 19.38
N LEU A 424 -29.79 -21.48 20.27
CA LEU A 424 -29.53 -22.90 20.47
C LEU A 424 -29.77 -23.69 19.17
N GLN A 425 -28.76 -24.39 18.68
CA GLN A 425 -28.85 -25.18 17.44
C GLN A 425 -28.40 -26.62 17.65
N LYS A 426 -29.21 -27.59 17.19
CA LYS A 426 -28.82 -29.01 17.13
C LYS A 426 -28.18 -29.37 15.80
N VAL A 427 -27.00 -29.98 15.82
CA VAL A 427 -26.28 -30.47 14.64
C VAL A 427 -25.65 -31.83 14.94
N GLY A 428 -25.97 -32.85 14.12
CA GLY A 428 -25.35 -34.18 14.26
C GLY A 428 -25.59 -34.85 15.62
N GLY A 429 -26.69 -34.51 16.31
CA GLY A 429 -26.99 -35.04 17.65
C GLY A 429 -26.36 -34.26 18.81
N LYS A 430 -25.61 -33.18 18.52
CA LYS A 430 -24.97 -32.30 19.50
C LYS A 430 -25.62 -30.91 19.48
N TYR A 431 -25.47 -30.14 20.54
CA TYR A 431 -26.03 -28.78 20.66
C TYR A 431 -24.92 -27.73 20.66
N TYR A 432 -25.20 -26.60 20.03
CA TYR A 432 -24.27 -25.50 19.87
C TYR A 432 -24.94 -24.15 20.17
N ILE A 433 -24.17 -23.23 20.75
CA ILE A 433 -24.54 -21.83 20.97
C ILE A 433 -23.34 -20.97 20.57
N ASN A 434 -23.52 -20.01 19.65
CA ASN A 434 -22.42 -19.16 19.15
C ASN A 434 -21.14 -19.95 18.74
N GLY A 435 -21.33 -21.11 18.13
CA GLY A 435 -20.29 -22.02 17.71
C GLY A 435 -19.83 -22.99 18.81
N LEU A 436 -19.93 -22.63 20.09
CA LEU A 436 -19.52 -23.48 21.21
C LEU A 436 -20.41 -24.71 21.31
N ARG A 437 -19.81 -25.91 21.37
CA ARG A 437 -20.50 -27.18 21.64
C ARG A 437 -20.78 -27.31 23.13
N LEU A 438 -22.03 -27.60 23.46
CA LEU A 438 -22.50 -27.75 24.84
C LEU A 438 -22.22 -29.17 25.34
N ASN A 439 -21.19 -29.32 26.17
CA ASN A 439 -20.78 -30.58 26.79
C ASN A 439 -21.23 -30.64 28.25
N ALA A 440 -21.52 -31.83 28.74
CA ALA A 440 -21.62 -32.05 30.18
C ALA A 440 -20.24 -31.91 30.85
N ASP A 441 -20.26 -31.60 32.14
CA ASP A 441 -19.08 -31.72 32.99
C ASP A 441 -18.44 -33.11 32.89
N ALA A 442 -17.11 -33.16 32.96
CA ALA A 442 -16.34 -34.37 32.74
C ALA A 442 -16.47 -35.37 33.91
N GLU A 443 -16.61 -34.88 35.14
CA GLU A 443 -16.76 -35.67 36.36
C GLU A 443 -18.18 -36.18 36.51
N LEU A 444 -19.18 -35.32 36.29
CA LEU A 444 -20.60 -35.73 36.28
C LEU A 444 -20.91 -36.70 35.13
N GLY A 445 -20.27 -36.49 33.98
CA GLY A 445 -20.42 -37.30 32.76
C GLY A 445 -21.70 -37.04 31.96
N TYR A 446 -22.71 -36.43 32.60
CA TYR A 446 -23.98 -36.04 32.02
C TYR A 446 -24.42 -34.68 32.53
N GLY A 447 -25.22 -33.98 31.72
CA GLY A 447 -25.81 -32.70 32.09
C GLY A 447 -27.03 -32.42 31.20
N ILE A 448 -27.73 -31.33 31.47
CA ILE A 448 -28.98 -30.98 30.78
C ILE A 448 -28.90 -29.67 30.01
N ILE A 449 -29.63 -29.64 28.90
CA ILE A 449 -29.83 -28.45 28.08
C ILE A 449 -31.34 -28.18 28.02
N TYR A 450 -31.76 -27.03 28.52
CA TYR A 450 -33.12 -26.54 28.38
C TYR A 450 -33.34 -25.96 26.98
N LYS A 451 -34.33 -26.47 26.27
CA LYS A 451 -34.86 -25.92 25.00
C LYS A 451 -36.01 -24.95 25.23
N SER A 452 -36.76 -25.18 26.32
CA SER A 452 -37.77 -24.29 26.88
C SER A 452 -37.96 -24.64 28.35
N ALA A 453 -38.77 -23.88 29.09
CA ALA A 453 -38.96 -24.06 30.54
C ALA A 453 -39.29 -25.51 30.96
N ASN A 454 -40.05 -26.24 30.13
CA ASN A 454 -40.49 -27.61 30.42
C ASN A 454 -39.97 -28.65 29.40
N ASP A 455 -38.90 -28.33 28.69
CA ASP A 455 -38.31 -29.22 27.69
C ASP A 455 -36.79 -29.23 27.81
N ALA A 456 -36.27 -30.23 28.53
CA ALA A 456 -34.84 -30.45 28.67
C ALA A 456 -34.41 -31.77 28.03
N VAL A 457 -33.17 -31.80 27.53
CA VAL A 457 -32.52 -33.01 27.03
C VAL A 457 -31.23 -33.26 27.79
N VAL A 458 -30.86 -34.54 27.90
CA VAL A 458 -29.60 -34.96 28.52
C VAL A 458 -28.52 -35.02 27.45
N VAL A 459 -27.33 -34.50 27.75
CA VAL A 459 -26.12 -34.63 26.95
C VAL A 459 -25.03 -35.34 27.75
N ASP A 460 -24.12 -36.02 27.07
CA ASP A 460 -22.92 -36.58 27.68
C ASP A 460 -21.73 -35.59 27.67
N LYS A 461 -20.59 -36.00 28.24
CA LYS A 461 -19.32 -35.24 28.23
C LYS A 461 -18.77 -34.90 26.85
N ASN A 462 -19.25 -35.57 25.80
CA ASN A 462 -18.91 -35.26 24.40
C ASN A 462 -19.97 -34.36 23.72
N GLY A 463 -20.95 -33.86 24.49
CA GLY A 463 -22.07 -33.04 24.04
C GLY A 463 -23.13 -33.80 23.24
N SER A 464 -23.05 -35.14 23.19
CA SER A 464 -23.99 -35.95 22.42
C SER A 464 -25.29 -36.11 23.17
N GLU A 465 -26.42 -35.87 22.50
CA GLU A 465 -27.74 -36.08 23.08
C GLU A 465 -27.96 -37.55 23.43
N VAL A 466 -28.28 -37.80 24.70
CA VAL A 466 -28.58 -39.12 25.19
C VAL A 466 -30.05 -39.44 24.96
N LYS A 467 -30.30 -40.31 23.97
CA LYS A 467 -31.65 -40.73 23.58
C LYS A 467 -32.11 -41.97 24.34
N GLY A 468 -33.43 -42.11 24.49
CA GLY A 468 -34.07 -43.24 25.11
C GLY A 468 -35.55 -43.01 25.39
N ASN A 469 -36.39 -44.01 25.07
CA ASN A 469 -37.81 -43.95 25.40
C ASN A 469 -38.07 -44.25 26.89
N ARG A 470 -37.23 -45.09 27.50
CA ARG A 470 -37.31 -45.55 28.90
C ARG A 470 -35.90 -45.83 29.42
N LYS A 471 -35.11 -44.78 29.61
CA LYS A 471 -33.69 -44.92 29.94
C LYS A 471 -33.42 -44.33 31.33
N VAL A 472 -32.62 -45.04 32.10
CA VAL A 472 -32.14 -44.62 33.42
C VAL A 472 -30.63 -44.74 33.40
N LEU A 473 -29.95 -43.64 33.68
CA LEU A 473 -28.50 -43.50 33.77
C LEU A 473 -28.08 -43.22 35.20
N ARG A 474 -26.79 -43.35 35.48
CA ARG A 474 -26.17 -42.92 36.73
C ARG A 474 -25.04 -41.95 36.42
N ASP A 475 -25.02 -40.82 37.10
CA ASP A 475 -23.96 -39.82 36.93
C ASP A 475 -22.76 -40.08 37.86
N GLY A 476 -21.75 -39.21 37.78
CA GLY A 476 -20.52 -39.30 38.58
C GLY A 476 -20.73 -39.17 40.08
N GLU A 477 -21.75 -38.43 40.52
CA GLU A 477 -22.08 -38.26 41.94
C GLU A 477 -22.97 -39.38 42.48
N GLY A 478 -23.51 -40.22 41.59
CA GLY A 478 -24.28 -41.41 41.94
C GLY A 478 -25.80 -41.23 41.87
N TYR A 479 -26.30 -40.06 41.46
CA TYR A 479 -27.71 -39.80 41.23
C TYR A 479 -28.21 -40.53 39.97
N TRP A 480 -29.50 -40.84 39.95
CA TRP A 480 -30.15 -41.46 38.80
C TRP A 480 -30.78 -40.42 37.89
N ILE A 481 -30.42 -40.46 36.60
CA ILE A 481 -31.01 -39.59 35.57
C ILE A 481 -32.08 -40.39 34.82
N VAL A 482 -33.31 -39.90 34.86
CA VAL A 482 -34.46 -40.51 34.19
C VAL A 482 -34.72 -39.81 32.87
N ILE A 483 -34.73 -40.59 31.79
CA ILE A 483 -35.00 -40.13 30.43
C ILE A 483 -36.20 -40.88 29.88
N GLN A 484 -37.22 -40.13 29.45
CA GLN A 484 -38.43 -40.66 28.84
C GLN A 484 -38.71 -39.93 27.54
N ASN A 485 -39.03 -40.68 26.48
CA ASN A 485 -39.32 -40.12 25.15
C ASN A 485 -38.24 -39.14 24.65
N ASN A 486 -36.96 -39.47 24.90
CA ASN A 486 -35.77 -38.66 24.58
C ASN A 486 -35.67 -37.31 25.31
N LYS A 487 -36.43 -37.12 26.39
CA LYS A 487 -36.39 -35.93 27.24
C LYS A 487 -35.92 -36.28 28.63
N PHE A 488 -35.24 -35.32 29.26
CA PHE A 488 -34.97 -35.38 30.68
C PHE A 488 -36.29 -35.33 31.46
N VAL A 489 -36.40 -36.15 32.49
CA VAL A 489 -37.55 -36.17 33.41
C VAL A 489 -37.13 -35.73 34.81
N ALA A 490 -36.06 -36.32 35.35
CA ALA A 490 -35.61 -36.04 36.72
C ALA A 490 -34.16 -36.49 36.95
N ARG A 491 -33.49 -35.88 37.93
CA ARG A 491 -32.24 -36.33 38.56
C ARG A 491 -32.54 -36.63 40.02
N VAL A 492 -32.58 -37.91 40.40
CA VAL A 492 -33.08 -38.37 41.72
C VAL A 492 -32.00 -39.02 42.56
N ASN A 493 -32.04 -38.75 43.87
CA ASN A 493 -31.15 -39.35 44.88
C ASN A 493 -31.74 -40.62 45.50
N ASP A 494 -32.19 -41.52 44.64
CA ASP A 494 -32.75 -42.78 45.11
C ASP A 494 -31.61 -43.76 45.42
N ALA A 495 -31.71 -44.46 46.55
CA ALA A 495 -30.81 -45.56 46.87
C ALA A 495 -30.88 -46.66 45.79
N ASP A 496 -32.09 -46.96 45.32
CA ASP A 496 -32.35 -47.97 44.30
C ASP A 496 -32.66 -47.38 42.94
N ARG A 497 -32.30 -48.12 41.89
CA ARG A 497 -32.54 -47.71 40.50
C ARG A 497 -34.05 -47.54 40.22
N PRO A 498 -34.49 -46.35 39.73
CA PRO A 498 -35.87 -46.13 39.31
C PRO A 498 -36.41 -47.20 38.36
N ARG A 499 -37.68 -47.58 38.55
CA ARG A 499 -38.32 -48.67 37.79
C ARG A 499 -39.49 -48.20 36.94
N TRP A 500 -39.58 -48.76 35.74
CA TRP A 500 -40.68 -48.51 34.81
C TRP A 500 -41.89 -49.37 35.17
N LYS A 501 -43.06 -48.75 35.34
CA LYS A 501 -44.35 -49.44 35.54
C LYS A 501 -45.50 -48.53 35.13
N ASP A 502 -46.52 -49.11 34.50
CA ASP A 502 -47.77 -48.43 34.12
C ASP A 502 -47.58 -47.11 33.35
N GLY A 503 -46.58 -47.09 32.45
CA GLY A 503 -46.31 -45.93 31.59
C GLY A 503 -45.46 -44.82 32.20
N LYS A 504 -44.97 -45.00 33.44
CA LYS A 504 -44.15 -44.01 34.17
C LYS A 504 -42.94 -44.66 34.83
N PHE A 505 -41.97 -43.83 35.18
CA PHE A 505 -40.92 -44.22 36.13
C PHE A 505 -41.40 -44.00 37.57
N TRP A 506 -40.88 -44.80 38.49
CA TRP A 506 -41.19 -44.74 39.91
C TRP A 506 -39.92 -44.74 40.73
N HIS A 507 -39.92 -43.94 41.80
CA HIS A 507 -39.05 -44.16 42.95
C HIS A 507 -39.29 -45.57 43.46
N TYR A 508 -38.22 -46.34 43.61
CA TYR A 508 -38.30 -47.78 43.85
C TYR A 508 -37.58 -48.15 45.14
N ASP A 509 -38.12 -49.17 45.81
CA ASP A 509 -37.50 -49.81 46.95
C ASP A 509 -37.25 -51.28 46.61
N ASP A 510 -35.98 -51.68 46.56
CA ASP A 510 -35.61 -53.02 46.16
C ASP A 510 -35.77 -54.09 47.27
N ASP A 511 -36.17 -53.67 48.47
CA ASP A 511 -36.48 -54.53 49.60
C ASP A 511 -37.51 -55.59 49.22
N LYS A 512 -37.08 -56.86 49.25
CA LYS A 512 -37.90 -58.01 48.87
C LYS A 512 -38.87 -58.44 49.97
N GLU A 513 -38.72 -57.93 51.19
CA GLU A 513 -39.66 -58.19 52.28
C GLU A 513 -40.95 -57.39 52.12
N LYS A 514 -40.92 -56.29 51.35
CA LYS A 514 -42.10 -55.47 51.05
C LYS A 514 -42.96 -56.10 49.94
N PRO A 515 -44.31 -56.08 50.08
CA PRO A 515 -45.22 -56.42 49.00
C PRO A 515 -44.89 -55.67 47.70
N GLN A 516 -45.00 -56.34 46.55
CA GLN A 516 -44.58 -55.80 45.25
C GLN A 516 -45.22 -54.44 44.91
N ASN A 517 -46.46 -54.19 45.34
CA ASN A 517 -47.15 -52.92 45.14
C ASN A 517 -46.61 -51.79 46.02
N GLN A 518 -46.04 -52.10 47.19
CA GLN A 518 -45.46 -51.12 48.12
C GLN A 518 -44.00 -50.75 47.77
N ARG A 519 -43.36 -51.51 46.88
CA ARG A 519 -42.02 -51.23 46.35
C ARG A 519 -41.98 -50.10 45.33
N TYR A 520 -43.13 -49.67 44.81
CA TYR A 520 -43.26 -48.51 43.91
C TYR A 520 -43.77 -47.33 44.73
N ILE A 521 -42.86 -46.47 45.19
CA ILE A 521 -43.14 -45.46 46.23
C ILE A 521 -43.94 -44.28 45.66
N ALA A 522 -43.38 -43.60 44.68
CA ALA A 522 -43.98 -42.44 44.03
C ALA A 522 -43.62 -42.38 42.55
N ALA A 523 -44.52 -41.88 41.71
CA ALA A 523 -44.27 -41.76 40.27
C ALA A 523 -43.38 -40.55 40.01
N ILE A 524 -42.28 -40.76 39.29
CA ILE A 524 -41.34 -39.72 38.90
C ILE A 524 -41.94 -38.90 37.76
N SER A 525 -41.91 -37.57 37.89
CA SER A 525 -42.40 -36.64 36.87
C SER A 525 -41.60 -35.35 36.82
N PHE A 526 -41.46 -34.75 35.64
CA PHE A 526 -40.75 -33.47 35.50
C PHE A 526 -41.34 -32.36 36.38
N SER A 527 -42.67 -32.32 36.55
CA SER A 527 -43.32 -31.31 37.39
C SER A 527 -43.02 -31.41 38.88
N GLN A 528 -42.63 -32.59 39.37
CA GLN A 528 -42.37 -32.83 40.79
C GLN A 528 -40.88 -32.93 41.07
N ASP A 529 -40.14 -33.60 40.19
CA ASP A 529 -38.76 -34.01 40.41
C ASP A 529 -37.78 -33.34 39.43
N GLY A 530 -38.29 -32.64 38.42
CA GLY A 530 -37.51 -32.12 37.30
C GLY A 530 -36.55 -31.00 37.68
N ASP A 531 -36.82 -30.25 38.75
CA ASP A 531 -35.93 -29.21 39.26
C ASP A 531 -35.13 -29.65 40.51
N SER A 532 -35.25 -30.92 40.92
CA SER A 532 -34.54 -31.45 42.09
C SER A 532 -33.12 -31.89 41.75
N ASN A 533 -32.19 -31.65 42.69
CA ASN A 533 -30.79 -32.03 42.57
C ASN A 533 -30.14 -31.52 41.26
N LEU A 534 -30.51 -30.34 40.79
CA LEU A 534 -29.89 -29.71 39.62
C LEU A 534 -28.90 -28.64 40.07
N ASP A 535 -27.70 -29.06 40.44
CA ASP A 535 -26.60 -28.15 40.75
C ASP A 535 -26.18 -27.38 39.48
N ASP A 536 -25.51 -26.23 39.66
CA ASP A 536 -25.21 -25.30 38.57
C ASP A 536 -24.38 -25.94 37.44
N ASP A 537 -23.52 -26.90 37.76
CA ASP A 537 -22.66 -27.65 36.83
C ASP A 537 -23.41 -28.74 36.05
N PHE A 538 -24.54 -29.23 36.56
CA PHE A 538 -25.40 -30.15 35.83
C PHE A 538 -26.25 -29.43 34.76
N ILE A 539 -26.52 -28.13 34.95
CA ILE A 539 -27.22 -27.30 33.97
C ILE A 539 -26.21 -26.72 32.96
N VAL A 540 -26.02 -27.44 31.86
CA VAL A 540 -25.09 -27.03 30.80
C VAL A 540 -25.54 -25.75 30.08
N TYR A 541 -26.85 -25.58 29.89
CA TYR A 541 -27.42 -24.39 29.25
C TYR A 541 -28.90 -24.21 29.57
N LYS A 542 -29.27 -22.97 29.87
CA LYS A 542 -30.65 -22.49 30.04
C LYS A 542 -30.75 -21.06 29.51
N ASN A 543 -31.69 -20.81 28.61
CA ASN A 543 -31.90 -19.50 27.99
C ASN A 543 -32.69 -18.53 28.86
#